data_AF-V5I4R2-F1
#
_entry.id   AF-V5I4R2-F1
#
_cell.length_a   1.000
_cell.length_b   1.000
_cell.length_c   1.000
_cell.angle_alpha   90.00
_cell.angle_beta   90.00
_cell.angle_gamma   90.00
#
_symmetry.space_group_name_H-M   'P 1'
#
loop_
_entity.id
_entity.type
_entity.pdbx_description
1 polymer ?
#
loop_
_entity_poly.entity_id
_entity_poly.type
_entity_poly.pdbx_seq_one_letter_code
_entity_poly.pdbx_strand_id
1 'polypeptide(L)'
;KLAWFHEQLIENTGDRLSPSELDNLIEEYFHRFDEEMEHVQSIEQIRGNVNQYKGRLDAIKMTLEKDIGSYNSCGIEVPNLLNPAAYKIFTEWDGSSAS
;
A
#
# COMPACT_ATOMS: atom_id res chain seq x y z
N LYS A 1 6.11 -0.46 0.21
CA LYS A 1 5.35 0.81 0.08
C LYS A 1 5.49 1.40 -1.32
N LEU A 2 6.59 2.07 -1.67
CA LEU A 2 6.71 2.73 -2.99
C LEU A 2 6.53 1.80 -4.18
N ALA A 3 7.07 0.57 -4.12
CA ALA A 3 6.82 -0.43 -5.17
C ALA A 3 5.33 -0.73 -5.39
N TRP A 4 4.53 -0.82 -4.32
CA TRP A 4 3.08 -1.04 -4.44
C TRP A 4 2.40 0.15 -5.12
N PHE A 5 2.71 1.38 -4.70
CA PHE A 5 2.18 2.57 -5.37
C PHE A 5 2.59 2.61 -6.84
N HIS A 6 3.82 2.25 -7.17
CA HIS A 6 4.30 2.18 -8.55
C HIS A 6 3.53 1.16 -9.38
N GLU A 7 3.34 -0.06 -8.86
CA GLU A 7 2.55 -1.12 -9.50
C GLU A 7 1.12 -0.67 -9.80
N GLN A 8 0.44 -0.03 -8.84
CA GLN A 8 -0.92 0.49 -9.05
C GLN A 8 -0.98 1.62 -10.11
N LEU A 9 0.09 2.40 -10.25
CA LEU A 9 0.15 3.48 -11.24
C LEU A 9 0.48 3.01 -12.65
N ILE A 10 1.18 1.88 -12.82
CA ILE A 10 1.42 1.28 -14.15
C ILE A 10 0.09 0.87 -14.80
N GLU A 11 -0.89 0.47 -14.00
CA GLU A 11 -2.23 0.12 -14.47
C GLU A 11 -3.08 1.36 -14.81
N ASN A 12 -2.64 2.55 -14.37
CA ASN A 12 -3.33 3.81 -14.64
C ASN A 12 -2.87 4.43 -15.97
N THR A 13 -3.83 4.89 -16.79
CA THR A 13 -3.57 5.46 -18.13
C THR A 13 -3.37 6.98 -18.14
N GLY A 14 -3.44 7.65 -16.99
CA GLY A 14 -3.31 9.09 -16.84
C GLY A 14 -1.86 9.62 -16.81
N ASP A 15 -1.73 10.95 -16.84
CA ASP A 15 -0.45 11.70 -16.75
C ASP A 15 -0.19 12.29 -15.35
N ARG A 16 -1.20 12.26 -14.47
CA ARG A 16 -1.17 12.61 -13.04
C ARG A 16 -2.43 12.11 -12.35
N LEU A 17 -2.43 12.12 -11.02
CA LEU A 17 -3.64 11.94 -10.23
C LEU A 17 -4.34 13.28 -9.95
N SER A 18 -5.65 13.22 -9.78
CA SER A 18 -6.44 14.20 -9.03
C SER A 18 -6.29 13.97 -7.52
N PRO A 19 -6.61 14.96 -6.67
CA PRO A 19 -6.61 14.79 -5.23
C PRO A 19 -7.46 13.61 -4.75
N SER A 20 -8.66 13.42 -5.33
CA SER A 20 -9.54 12.30 -4.99
C SER A 20 -8.97 10.94 -5.41
N GLU A 21 -8.29 10.86 -6.55
CA GLU A 21 -7.63 9.61 -6.96
C GLU A 21 -6.45 9.28 -6.05
N LEU A 22 -5.71 10.30 -5.60
CA LEU A 22 -4.64 10.12 -4.62
C LEU A 22 -5.19 9.65 -3.27
N ASP A 23 -6.28 10.25 -2.79
CA ASP A 23 -6.93 9.83 -1.54
C ASP A 23 -7.40 8.37 -1.62
N ASN A 24 -8.07 8.00 -2.72
CA ASN A 24 -8.49 6.62 -2.95
C ASN A 24 -7.30 5.65 -3.01
N LEU A 25 -6.21 6.02 -3.69
CA LEU A 25 -5.02 5.18 -3.78
C LEU A 25 -4.34 4.97 -2.41
N ILE A 26 -4.39 5.97 -1.53
CA ILE A 26 -3.92 5.86 -0.15
C ILE A 26 -4.84 4.96 0.67
N GLU A 27 -6.15 5.05 0.49
CA GLU A 27 -7.12 4.16 1.13
C GLU A 27 -6.89 2.70 0.71
N GLU A 28 -6.79 2.44 -0.60
CA GLU A 28 -6.45 1.12 -1.14
C GLU A 28 -5.12 0.60 -0.59
N TYR A 29 -4.12 1.46 -0.42
CA TYR A 29 -2.86 1.07 0.20
C TYR A 29 -3.08 0.54 1.62
N PHE A 30 -3.92 1.17 2.44
CA PHE A 30 -4.19 0.68 3.79
C PHE A 30 -5.00 -0.62 3.81
N HIS A 31 -5.85 -0.83 2.81
CA HIS A 31 -6.68 -2.02 2.66
C HIS A 31 -6.01 -3.16 1.85
N ARG A 32 -4.77 -2.99 1.38
CA ARG A 32 -4.05 -3.93 0.49
C ARG A 32 -3.87 -5.36 1.02
N PHE A 33 -4.11 -5.59 2.32
CA PHE A 33 -3.98 -6.91 2.95
C PHE A 33 -5.32 -7.49 3.42
N ASP A 34 -6.44 -6.82 3.16
CA ASP A 34 -7.75 -7.23 3.67
C ASP A 34 -8.12 -8.63 3.19
N GLU A 35 -7.93 -8.92 1.90
CA GLU A 35 -8.19 -10.26 1.36
C GLU A 35 -7.34 -11.36 2.04
N GLU A 36 -6.06 -11.07 2.30
CA GLU A 36 -5.15 -12.01 2.99
C GLU A 36 -5.61 -12.24 4.44
N MET A 37 -6.01 -11.18 5.14
CA MET A 37 -6.51 -11.25 6.52
C MET A 37 -7.84 -11.98 6.61
N GLU A 38 -8.79 -11.69 5.72
CA GLU A 38 -10.09 -12.37 5.64
C GLU A 38 -9.93 -13.86 5.34
N HIS A 39 -9.00 -14.22 4.46
CA HIS A 39 -8.69 -15.61 4.15
C HIS A 39 -8.21 -16.37 5.39
N VAL A 40 -7.28 -15.80 6.15
CA VAL A 40 -6.79 -16.42 7.39
C VAL A 40 -7.89 -16.52 8.45
N GLN A 41 -8.68 -15.47 8.64
CA GLN A 41 -9.83 -15.49 9.55
C GLN A 41 -10.81 -16.61 9.20
N SER A 42 -11.11 -16.78 7.91
CA SER A 42 -11.99 -17.86 7.43
C SER A 42 -11.45 -19.25 7.77
N ILE A 43 -10.13 -19.46 7.63
CA ILE A 43 -9.48 -20.72 8.03
C ILE A 43 -9.59 -20.94 9.54
N GLU A 44 -9.36 -19.90 10.35
CA GLU A 44 -9.45 -20.00 11.81
C GLU A 44 -10.87 -20.31 12.29
N GLN A 45 -11.90 -19.76 11.64
CA GLN A 45 -13.30 -20.09 11.94
C GLN A 45 -13.61 -21.57 11.70
N ILE A 46 -13.01 -22.19 10.68
CA ILE A 46 -13.26 -23.59 10.30
C ILE A 46 -12.41 -24.56 11.12
N ARG A 47 -11.13 -24.24 11.33
CA ARG A 47 -10.13 -25.17 11.89
C ARG A 47 -9.74 -24.87 13.33
N GLY A 48 -10.22 -23.76 13.90
CA GLY A 48 -9.70 -23.19 15.13
C GLY A 48 -8.37 -22.46 14.93
N ASN A 49 -7.73 -22.07 16.03
CA ASN A 49 -6.50 -21.27 16.02
C ASN A 49 -5.38 -21.96 15.22
N VAL A 50 -4.88 -21.32 14.16
CA VAL A 50 -3.77 -21.83 13.34
C VAL A 50 -2.51 -21.01 13.56
N ASN A 51 -1.41 -21.66 13.92
CA ASN A 51 -0.13 -20.96 14.15
C ASN A 51 0.62 -20.61 12.85
N GLN A 52 0.27 -21.25 11.73
CA GLN A 52 1.03 -21.14 10.46
C GLN A 52 1.06 -19.73 9.86
N TYR A 53 0.07 -18.88 10.16
CA TYR A 53 -0.03 -17.52 9.62
C TYR A 53 0.35 -16.41 10.62
N LYS A 54 0.60 -16.75 11.90
CA LYS A 54 0.79 -15.74 12.96
C LYS A 54 1.90 -14.74 12.65
N GLY A 55 3.09 -15.24 12.28
CA GLY A 55 4.22 -14.35 11.96
C GLY A 55 3.95 -13.42 10.77
N ARG A 56 3.17 -13.87 9.78
CA ARG A 56 2.78 -13.06 8.62
C ARG A 56 1.76 -11.99 9.02
N LEU A 57 0.74 -12.37 9.79
CA LEU A 57 -0.26 -11.42 10.31
C LEU A 57 0.35 -10.36 11.23
N ASP A 58 1.29 -10.75 12.09
CA ASP A 58 1.98 -9.82 12.98
C ASP A 58 2.82 -8.81 12.18
N ALA A 59 3.51 -9.25 11.13
CA ALA A 59 4.26 -8.37 10.25
C ALA A 59 3.34 -7.40 9.48
N ILE A 60 2.18 -7.87 9.00
CA ILE A 60 1.17 -7.03 8.34
C ILE A 60 0.65 -5.97 9.31
N LYS A 61 0.20 -6.37 10.50
CA LYS A 61 -0.34 -5.46 11.53
C LYS A 61 0.68 -4.39 11.91
N MET A 62 1.91 -4.79 12.23
CA MET A 62 2.97 -3.86 12.59
C MET A 62 3.26 -2.86 11.46
N THR A 63 3.22 -3.31 10.20
CA THR A 63 3.41 -2.44 9.03
C THR A 63 2.26 -1.45 8.88
N LEU A 64 1.00 -1.91 8.96
CA LEU A 64 -0.18 -1.05 8.85
C LEU A 64 -0.25 -0.04 9.99
N GLU A 65 -0.02 -0.47 11.23
CA GLU A 65 0.01 0.40 12.41
C GLU A 65 1.05 1.51 12.27
N LYS A 66 2.25 1.17 11.79
CA LYS A 66 3.31 2.14 11.53
C LYS A 66 2.92 3.12 10.42
N ASP A 67 2.41 2.62 9.30
CA ASP A 67 2.08 3.45 8.14
C ASP A 67 0.90 4.39 8.43
N ILE A 68 -0.17 3.88 9.05
CA ILE A 68 -1.35 4.64 9.46
C ILE A 68 -0.99 5.65 10.56
N GLY A 69 -0.17 5.24 11.54
CA GLY A 69 0.33 6.14 12.57
C GLY A 69 1.16 7.30 12.01
N SER A 70 1.99 7.02 11.00
CA SER A 70 2.75 8.05 10.28
C SER A 70 1.82 8.97 9.49
N TYR A 71 0.86 8.40 8.77
CA TYR A 71 -0.13 9.14 7.99
C TYR A 71 -0.93 10.12 8.85
N ASN A 72 -1.43 9.66 9.99
CA ASN A 72 -2.23 10.49 10.91
C ASN A 72 -1.43 11.58 11.62
N SER A 73 -0.10 11.45 11.71
CA SER A 73 0.76 12.43 12.41
C SER A 73 1.41 13.43 11.46
N CYS A 74 2.05 12.94 10.40
CA CYS A 74 2.86 13.74 9.48
C CYS A 74 2.54 13.49 7.99
N GLY A 75 1.55 12.66 7.69
CA GLY A 75 1.22 12.24 6.33
C GLY A 75 2.01 11.01 5.85
N ILE A 76 1.79 10.62 4.60
CA ILE A 76 2.45 9.47 3.97
C ILE A 76 3.51 9.95 2.98
N GLU A 77 4.74 9.45 3.12
CA GLU A 77 5.81 9.78 2.18
C GLU A 77 5.62 9.07 0.84
N VAL A 78 5.10 9.79 -0.16
CA VAL A 78 5.02 9.37 -1.56
C VAL A 78 5.43 10.55 -2.46
N PRO A 79 5.89 10.30 -3.70
CA PRO A 79 6.13 11.37 -4.67
C PRO A 79 4.87 12.22 -4.88
N ASN A 80 5.04 13.45 -5.34
CA ASN A 80 3.90 14.31 -5.64
C ASN A 80 3.16 13.82 -6.90
N LEU A 81 2.23 12.87 -6.73
CA LEU A 81 1.48 12.25 -7.82
C LEU A 81 0.47 13.20 -8.48
N LEU A 82 0.23 14.37 -7.88
CA LEU A 82 -0.60 15.43 -8.47
C LEU A 82 0.17 16.26 -9.49
N ASN A 83 1.50 16.20 -9.47
CA ASN A 83 2.38 16.90 -10.40
C ASN A 83 2.76 15.97 -11.56
N PRO A 84 2.46 16.33 -12.83
CA PRO A 84 2.77 15.47 -13.99
C PRO A 84 4.24 15.09 -14.14
N ALA A 85 5.17 15.99 -13.79
CA ALA A 85 6.60 15.71 -13.93
C ALA A 85 7.05 14.67 -12.89
N ALA A 86 6.62 14.83 -11.63
CA ALA A 86 6.91 13.86 -10.57
C ALA A 86 6.18 12.53 -10.80
N TYR A 87 4.94 12.56 -11.29
CA TYR A 87 4.18 11.37 -11.68
C TYR A 87 4.93 10.57 -12.74
N LYS A 88 5.34 11.22 -13.84
CA LYS A 88 6.10 10.58 -14.92
C LYS A 88 7.41 9.97 -14.44
N ILE A 89 8.18 10.71 -13.63
CA ILE A 89 9.43 10.18 -13.06
C ILE A 89 9.16 8.93 -12.24
N PHE A 90 8.09 8.94 -11.45
CA PHE A 90 7.76 7.81 -10.59
C PHE A 90 7.23 6.62 -11.39
N THR A 91 6.43 6.81 -12.44
CA THR A 91 5.96 5.69 -13.29
C THR A 91 7.06 5.08 -14.14
N GLU A 92 8.04 5.88 -14.58
CA GLU A 92 9.22 5.39 -15.32
C GLU A 92 10.32 4.80 -14.41
N TRP A 93 10.16 4.86 -13.09
CA TRP A 93 11.12 4.35 -12.13
C TRP A 93 11.28 2.83 -12.24
N ASP A 94 12.52 2.35 -12.24
CA ASP A 94 12.89 0.94 -12.41
C ASP A 94 13.09 0.19 -11.08
N GLY A 95 12.73 0.81 -9.96
CA GLY A 95 12.93 0.23 -8.63
C GLY A 95 14.32 0.51 -8.02
N SER A 96 15.22 1.21 -8.73
CA SER A 96 16.55 1.52 -8.21
C SER A 96 16.49 2.63 -7.15
N SER A 97 17.03 2.36 -5.96
CA SER A 97 17.44 3.41 -5.04
C SER A 97 18.83 3.88 -5.47
N ALA A 98 18.96 5.15 -5.88
CA ALA A 98 20.25 5.76 -6.18
C ALA A 98 21.21 5.48 -5.01
N SER A 99 22.22 4.65 -5.28
CA SER A 99 23.22 4.19 -4.32
C SER A 99 24.41 5.15 -4.29
#